data_AF-A0A6N7BE60-F1
#
_entry.id   AF-A0A6N7BE60-F1
#
_cell.length_a   1.000
_cell.length_b   1.000
_cell.length_c   1.000
_cell.angle_alpha   90.00
_cell.angle_beta   90.00
_cell.angle_gamma   90.00
#
_symmetry.space_group_name_H-M   'P 1'
#
loop_
_entity.id
_entity.type
_entity.pdbx_description
1 polymer ?
#
loop_
_entity_poly.entity_id
_entity_poly.type
_entity_poly.pdbx_seq_one_letter_code
_entity_poly.pdbx_strand_id
1 'polypeptide(L)'
;MKVKKYFMMITFFLLSITSVMLSGNTVEKRVSKSDVEKIKKMMAKELCADKINRLYAINNSYCLWIREGKCSDNSYSYSLYGPKTKLLCYQRDSIMGVDKNCNKETEKMFATIIRNLQKENLGLEQSIKVKMLHSLK
;
A
#
# COMPACT_ATOMS: atom_id res chain seq x y z
N MET A 1 -37.24 34.36 53.87
CA MET A 1 -37.33 33.38 52.77
C MET A 1 -36.93 34.02 51.44
N LYS A 2 -35.67 33.85 51.02
CA LYS A 2 -35.21 34.08 49.63
C LYS A 2 -34.07 33.10 49.33
N VAL A 3 -34.42 31.81 49.36
CA VAL A 3 -33.59 30.73 48.81
C VAL A 3 -34.34 30.26 47.58
N LYS A 4 -33.63 30.05 46.46
CA LYS A 4 -34.09 29.64 45.11
C LYS A 4 -34.03 30.73 44.05
N LYS A 5 -32.82 31.18 43.69
CA LYS A 5 -32.57 31.72 42.33
C LYS A 5 -31.26 31.28 41.67
N TYR A 6 -30.40 30.51 42.35
CA TYR A 6 -29.11 30.08 41.79
C TYR A 6 -28.99 28.59 41.46
N PHE A 7 -30.05 27.79 41.65
CA PHE A 7 -29.98 26.34 41.48
C PHE A 7 -30.39 25.82 40.09
N MET A 8 -30.87 26.70 39.21
CA MET A 8 -31.37 26.33 37.87
C MET A 8 -30.54 26.98 36.77
N MET A 9 -29.22 27.02 36.93
CA MET A 9 -28.31 27.45 35.88
C MET A 9 -26.97 26.72 35.90
N ILE A 10 -26.87 25.58 36.60
CA ILE A 10 -25.64 24.79 36.76
C ILE A 10 -25.80 23.35 36.22
N THR A 11 -26.98 22.97 35.74
CA THR A 11 -27.27 21.58 35.33
C THR A 11 -27.35 21.34 33.81
N PHE A 12 -27.03 22.33 32.98
CA PHE A 12 -27.00 22.16 31.50
C PHE A 12 -25.60 22.26 30.87
N PHE A 13 -24.54 22.33 31.67
CA PHE A 13 -23.16 22.42 31.19
C PHE A 13 -22.31 21.17 31.49
N LEU A 14 -22.96 20.06 31.86
CA LEU A 14 -22.28 18.82 32.29
C LEU A 14 -22.63 17.56 31.48
N LEU A 15 -23.27 17.70 30.30
CA LEU A 15 -23.70 16.54 29.49
C LEU A 15 -23.23 16.53 28.03
N SER A 16 -22.25 17.35 27.64
CA SER A 16 -21.74 17.37 26.26
C SER A 16 -20.25 17.05 26.09
N ILE A 17 -19.57 16.55 27.13
CA ILE A 17 -18.16 16.11 27.02
C ILE A 17 -18.04 14.61 27.26
N THR A 18 -18.81 13.81 26.52
CA THR A 18 -18.58 12.36 26.41
C THR A 18 -18.63 11.94 24.95
N SER A 19 -17.68 12.45 24.15
CA SER A 19 -17.23 11.85 22.90
C SER A 19 -15.94 12.54 22.45
N VAL A 20 -14.92 12.59 23.31
CA VAL A 20 -13.56 12.71 22.77
C VAL A 20 -13.27 11.35 22.17
N MET A 21 -13.50 11.28 20.86
CA MET A 21 -13.12 10.20 19.98
C MET A 21 -11.71 9.73 20.36
N LEU A 22 -11.58 8.49 20.85
CA LEU A 22 -10.34 7.74 20.71
C LEU A 22 -10.13 7.51 19.21
N SER A 23 -9.72 8.55 18.49
CA SER A 23 -8.98 8.36 17.25
C SER A 23 -7.60 7.92 17.69
N GLY A 24 -7.46 6.61 17.90
CA GLY A 24 -6.17 5.98 17.91
C GLY A 24 -5.51 6.34 16.59
N ASN A 25 -4.60 7.32 16.62
CA ASN A 25 -3.64 7.58 15.56
C ASN A 25 -2.74 6.34 15.49
N THR A 26 -3.23 5.25 14.92
CA THR A 26 -2.34 4.38 14.18
C THR A 26 -1.82 5.26 13.07
N VAL A 27 -0.59 5.76 13.24
CA VAL A 27 0.13 6.39 12.13
C VAL A 27 0.22 5.30 11.07
N GLU A 28 -0.76 5.30 10.16
CA GLU A 28 -0.79 4.40 9.03
C GLU A 28 0.50 4.72 8.28
N LYS A 29 1.49 3.82 8.39
CA LYS A 29 2.81 4.07 7.83
C LYS A 29 2.63 4.05 6.32
N ARG A 30 2.68 5.23 5.71
CA ARG A 30 2.56 5.43 4.27
C ARG A 30 3.92 5.34 3.59
N VAL A 31 3.91 4.95 2.32
CA VAL A 31 5.10 5.01 1.47
C VAL A 31 5.39 6.49 1.18
N SER A 32 6.61 6.92 1.51
CA SER A 32 7.03 8.30 1.32
C SER A 32 7.43 8.57 -0.15
N LYS A 33 7.45 9.84 -0.57
CA LYS A 33 7.98 10.22 -1.89
C LYS A 33 9.43 9.73 -2.07
N SER A 34 10.25 9.80 -1.03
CA SER A 34 11.63 9.28 -1.08
C SER A 34 11.69 7.76 -1.31
N ASP A 35 10.74 7.00 -0.77
CA ASP A 35 10.69 5.55 -1.01
C ASP A 35 10.36 5.25 -2.47
N VAL A 36 9.39 5.98 -3.05
CA VAL A 36 9.04 5.87 -4.47
C VAL A 36 10.25 6.16 -5.36
N GLU A 37 10.99 7.25 -5.08
CA GLU A 37 12.17 7.61 -5.88
C GLU A 37 13.31 6.59 -5.76
N LYS A 38 13.49 5.96 -4.60
CA LYS A 38 14.43 4.85 -4.45
C LYS A 38 14.03 3.66 -5.33
N ILE A 39 12.75 3.28 -5.34
CA ILE A 39 12.26 2.18 -6.18
C ILE A 39 12.45 2.52 -7.65
N LYS A 40 12.12 3.73 -8.11
CA LYS A 40 12.36 4.16 -9.50
C LYS A 40 13.84 4.05 -9.90
N LYS A 41 14.77 4.40 -9.00
CA LYS A 41 16.21 4.21 -9.25
C LYS A 41 16.60 2.74 -9.40
N MET A 42 15.93 1.83 -8.68
CA MET A 42 16.11 0.38 -8.86
C MET A 42 15.53 -0.07 -10.21
N MET A 43 14.32 0.40 -10.56
CA MET A 43 13.66 0.10 -11.83
C MET A 43 14.51 0.48 -13.04
N ALA A 44 15.17 1.64 -12.99
CA ALA A 44 16.01 2.15 -14.07
C ALA A 44 17.29 1.32 -14.29
N LYS A 45 17.69 0.49 -13.33
CA LYS A 45 18.87 -0.38 -13.41
C LYS A 45 18.53 -1.83 -13.76
N GLU A 46 17.24 -2.13 -13.89
CA GLU A 46 16.79 -3.48 -14.15
C GLU A 46 17.04 -3.86 -15.60
N LEU A 47 17.74 -4.98 -15.80
CA LEU A 47 18.13 -5.44 -17.13
C LEU A 47 17.05 -6.30 -17.78
N CYS A 48 16.25 -7.00 -16.95
CA CYS A 48 15.21 -7.91 -17.43
C CYS A 48 13.80 -7.30 -17.36
N ALA A 49 13.61 -6.20 -18.10
CA ALA A 49 12.36 -5.44 -18.06
C ALA A 49 11.97 -4.82 -19.42
N ASP A 50 12.40 -5.43 -20.54
CA ASP A 50 12.17 -4.95 -21.91
C ASP A 50 10.72 -5.06 -22.40
N LYS A 51 9.84 -5.77 -21.66
CA LYS A 51 8.40 -5.87 -22.00
C LYS A 51 7.54 -5.02 -21.08
N ILE A 52 7.76 -5.12 -19.77
CA ILE A 52 7.00 -4.40 -18.75
C ILE A 52 7.98 -3.93 -17.69
N ASN A 53 7.85 -2.65 -17.30
CA ASN A 53 8.51 -2.10 -16.13
C ASN A 53 7.64 -1.00 -15.52
N ARG A 54 6.76 -1.35 -14.59
CA ARG A 54 5.70 -0.46 -14.08
C ARG A 54 5.70 -0.40 -12.57
N LEU A 55 5.46 0.80 -12.05
CA LEU A 55 5.31 1.06 -10.62
C LEU A 55 3.90 1.57 -10.34
N TYR A 56 3.23 0.94 -9.38
CA TYR A 56 1.91 1.32 -8.92
C TYR A 56 1.94 1.68 -7.44
N ALA A 57 1.25 2.74 -7.05
CA ALA A 57 0.89 3.00 -5.66
C ALA A 57 -0.45 2.33 -5.34
N ILE A 58 -0.56 1.73 -4.16
CA ILE A 58 -1.80 1.13 -3.66
C ILE A 58 -2.13 1.77 -2.31
N ASN A 59 -3.24 2.51 -2.23
CA ASN A 59 -3.69 3.26 -1.06
C ASN A 59 -2.64 4.19 -0.42
N ASN A 60 -1.58 4.57 -1.14
CA ASN A 60 -0.38 5.24 -0.62
C ASN A 60 0.35 4.48 0.51
N SER A 61 -0.07 3.27 0.85
CA SER A 61 0.52 2.43 1.89
C SER A 61 1.48 1.39 1.31
N TYR A 62 1.37 1.10 0.01
CA TYR A 62 2.24 0.17 -0.70
C TYR A 62 2.64 0.67 -2.08
N CYS A 63 3.75 0.12 -2.59
CA CYS A 63 4.18 0.25 -3.96
C CYS A 63 4.38 -1.14 -4.58
N LEU A 64 3.68 -1.42 -5.67
CA LEU A 64 3.85 -2.64 -6.46
C LEU A 64 4.73 -2.31 -7.66
N TRP A 65 5.88 -2.95 -7.75
CA TRP A 65 6.72 -2.96 -8.94
C TRP A 65 6.50 -4.26 -9.70
N ILE A 66 6.10 -4.13 -10.97
CA ILE A 66 5.95 -5.22 -11.93
C ILE A 66 7.02 -5.08 -12.99
N ARG A 67 7.75 -6.17 -13.26
CA ARG A 67 8.63 -6.27 -14.42
C ARG A 67 8.50 -7.60 -15.15
N GLU A 68 8.65 -7.53 -16.46
CA GLU A 68 8.68 -8.68 -17.36
C GLU A 68 9.64 -8.39 -18.51
N GLY A 69 10.35 -9.42 -18.99
CA GLY A 69 11.31 -9.32 -20.06
C GLY A 69 11.55 -10.62 -20.82
N LYS A 70 12.55 -10.61 -21.72
CA LYS A 70 12.99 -11.75 -22.54
C LYS A 70 14.30 -12.37 -22.02
N CYS A 71 14.36 -12.66 -20.72
CA CYS A 71 15.51 -13.35 -20.15
C CYS A 71 15.23 -14.84 -20.02
N SER A 72 16.28 -15.66 -20.10
CA SER A 72 16.20 -17.10 -19.89
C SER A 72 15.92 -17.49 -18.43
N ASP A 73 16.35 -16.63 -17.50
CA ASP A 73 16.09 -16.71 -16.07
C ASP A 73 15.56 -15.35 -15.60
N ASN A 74 14.80 -15.36 -14.50
CA ASN A 74 14.30 -14.15 -13.87
C ASN A 74 13.47 -13.28 -14.85
N SER A 75 12.78 -13.96 -15.78
CA SER A 75 12.02 -13.36 -16.89
C SER A 75 10.87 -12.46 -16.44
N TYR A 76 10.38 -12.63 -15.21
CA TYR A 76 9.44 -11.72 -14.56
C TYR A 76 9.72 -11.57 -13.08
N SER A 77 9.25 -10.46 -12.49
CA SER A 77 9.16 -10.27 -11.05
C SER A 77 8.05 -9.30 -10.69
N TYR A 78 7.31 -9.65 -9.65
CA TYR A 78 6.31 -8.82 -9.00
C TYR A 78 6.78 -8.60 -7.57
N SER A 79 6.96 -7.35 -7.16
CA SER A 79 7.48 -7.00 -5.83
C SER A 79 6.61 -5.95 -5.16
N LEU A 80 6.11 -6.25 -3.97
CA LEU A 80 5.30 -5.34 -3.15
C LEU A 80 6.16 -4.75 -2.04
N TYR A 81 6.30 -3.43 -2.05
CA TYR A 81 7.05 -2.66 -1.06
C TYR A 81 6.11 -1.91 -0.13
N GLY A 82 6.46 -1.88 1.16
CA GLY A 82 5.90 -0.98 2.14
C GLY A 82 6.79 0.23 2.42
N PRO A 83 6.50 0.97 3.51
CA PRO A 83 7.27 2.12 3.96
C PRO A 83 8.75 1.80 4.16
N LYS A 84 9.62 2.81 3.99
CA LYS A 84 11.08 2.64 4.05
C LYS A 84 11.60 1.61 3.06
N THR A 85 10.92 1.45 1.92
CA THR A 85 11.24 0.46 0.87
C THR A 85 11.33 -0.98 1.39
N LYS A 86 10.57 -1.35 2.42
CA LYS A 86 10.56 -2.71 2.95
C LYS A 86 9.90 -3.65 1.93
N LEU A 87 10.62 -4.66 1.44
CA LEU A 87 10.03 -5.71 0.62
C LEU A 87 9.10 -6.58 1.48
N LEU A 88 7.81 -6.58 1.15
CA LEU A 88 6.77 -7.30 1.88
C LEU A 88 6.43 -8.61 1.20
N CYS A 89 6.30 -8.59 -0.13
CA CYS A 89 6.06 -9.78 -0.93
C CYS A 89 6.81 -9.70 -2.25
N TYR A 90 7.19 -10.87 -2.77
CA TYR A 90 7.61 -11.00 -4.14
C TYR A 90 7.18 -12.36 -4.71
N GLN A 91 7.05 -12.38 -6.03
CA GLN A 91 7.00 -13.60 -6.83
C GLN A 91 7.80 -13.33 -8.10
N ARG A 92 8.74 -14.19 -8.43
CA ARG A 92 9.60 -14.06 -9.61
C ARG A 92 9.88 -15.41 -10.24
N ASP A 93 10.24 -15.35 -11.51
CA ASP A 93 10.84 -16.48 -12.19
C ASP A 93 12.23 -16.78 -11.62
N SER A 94 12.61 -18.05 -11.62
CA SER A 94 13.96 -18.52 -11.27
C SER A 94 14.26 -19.81 -12.03
N ILE A 95 15.54 -20.11 -12.26
CA ILE A 95 16.00 -21.40 -12.81
C ILE A 95 15.37 -22.61 -12.08
N MET A 96 15.11 -22.51 -10.78
CA MET A 96 14.50 -23.59 -9.99
C MET A 96 12.96 -23.57 -9.97
N GLY A 97 12.34 -22.77 -10.83
CA GLY A 97 10.90 -22.51 -10.86
C GLY A 97 10.52 -21.24 -10.11
N VAL A 98 9.23 -21.07 -9.82
CA VAL A 98 8.73 -19.83 -9.22
C VAL A 98 9.25 -19.64 -7.79
N ASP A 99 10.06 -18.60 -7.58
CA ASP A 99 10.51 -18.15 -6.26
C ASP A 99 9.54 -17.09 -5.72
N LYS A 100 9.02 -17.32 -4.52
CA LYS A 100 8.05 -16.43 -3.87
C LYS A 100 8.26 -16.36 -2.37
N ASN A 101 8.07 -15.17 -1.80
CA ASN A 101 7.99 -14.96 -0.36
C ASN A 101 7.00 -13.85 -0.09
N CYS A 102 6.27 -13.92 1.01
CA CYS A 102 5.28 -12.91 1.33
C CYS A 102 5.00 -12.83 2.83
N ASN A 103 4.87 -11.61 3.33
CA ASN A 103 4.31 -11.33 4.64
C ASN A 103 2.82 -11.74 4.68
N LYS A 104 2.39 -12.34 5.80
CA LYS A 104 1.03 -12.85 6.02
C LYS A 104 -0.07 -11.79 5.86
N GLU A 105 0.16 -10.56 6.30
CA GLU A 105 -0.83 -9.47 6.24
C GLU A 105 -1.11 -9.05 4.80
N THR A 106 -0.10 -9.09 3.93
CA THR A 106 -0.21 -8.67 2.53
C THR A 106 -0.48 -9.81 1.55
N GLU A 107 -0.41 -11.07 1.99
CA GLU A 107 -0.48 -12.27 1.14
C GLU A 107 -1.75 -12.34 0.31
N LYS A 108 -2.93 -12.17 0.93
CA LYS A 108 -4.20 -12.27 0.23
C LYS A 108 -4.36 -11.19 -0.85
N MET A 109 -3.96 -9.95 -0.55
CA MET A 109 -3.99 -8.84 -1.50
C MET A 109 -3.02 -9.08 -2.64
N PHE A 110 -1.79 -9.49 -2.34
CA PHE A 110 -0.75 -9.75 -3.34
C PHE A 110 -1.13 -10.90 -4.28
N ALA A 111 -1.68 -11.99 -3.75
CA ALA A 111 -2.20 -13.09 -4.56
C ALA A 111 -3.37 -12.66 -5.46
N THR A 112 -4.23 -11.74 -4.99
CA THR A 112 -5.31 -11.16 -5.80
C THR A 112 -4.74 -10.36 -6.97
N ILE A 113 -3.77 -9.51 -6.70
CA ILE A 113 -3.07 -8.71 -7.72
C ILE A 113 -2.47 -9.61 -8.80
N ILE A 114 -1.69 -10.62 -8.43
CA ILE A 114 -0.99 -11.49 -9.40
C ILE A 114 -1.96 -12.23 -10.32
N ARG A 115 -3.10 -12.69 -9.81
CA ARG A 115 -4.12 -13.36 -10.65
C ARG A 115 -4.85 -12.40 -11.60
N ASN A 116 -4.75 -11.10 -11.38
CA ASN A 116 -5.55 -10.09 -12.06
C ASN A 116 -4.71 -8.91 -12.61
N LEU A 117 -3.43 -9.13 -12.94
CA LEU A 117 -2.51 -8.09 -13.43
C LEU A 117 -3.05 -7.31 -14.65
N GLN A 118 -3.86 -7.96 -15.48
CA GLN A 118 -4.44 -7.37 -16.69
C GLN A 118 -5.83 -6.75 -16.47
N LYS A 119 -6.39 -6.84 -15.27
CA LYS A 119 -7.69 -6.24 -14.95
C LYS A 119 -7.53 -4.81 -14.47
N GLU A 120 -8.60 -4.05 -14.63
CA GLU A 120 -8.71 -2.73 -14.00
C GLU A 120 -8.43 -2.83 -12.49
N ASN A 121 -7.77 -1.80 -11.96
CA ASN A 121 -7.41 -1.71 -10.55
C ASN A 121 -6.66 -2.94 -10.01
N LEU A 122 -5.99 -3.73 -10.88
CA LEU A 122 -5.32 -4.99 -10.54
C LEU A 122 -6.26 -6.04 -9.90
N GLY A 123 -7.57 -5.95 -10.17
CA GLY A 123 -8.59 -6.81 -9.57
C GLY A 123 -8.86 -6.56 -8.08
N LEU A 124 -8.35 -5.45 -7.53
CA LEU A 124 -8.67 -5.02 -6.17
C LEU A 124 -10.04 -4.32 -6.12
N GLU A 125 -10.69 -4.39 -4.96
CA GLU A 125 -11.96 -3.70 -4.70
C GLU A 125 -11.87 -2.20 -5.02
N GLN A 126 -12.98 -1.60 -5.44
CA GLN A 126 -13.03 -0.19 -5.87
C GLN A 126 -12.67 0.81 -4.76
N SER A 127 -12.83 0.40 -3.49
CA SER A 127 -12.41 1.19 -2.33
C SER A 127 -10.87 1.34 -2.23
N ILE A 128 -10.12 0.44 -2.88
CA ILE A 128 -8.66 0.46 -2.93
C ILE A 128 -8.23 1.27 -4.14
N LYS A 129 -7.54 2.38 -3.89
CA LYS A 129 -7.01 3.27 -4.92
C LYS A 129 -5.68 2.73 -5.45
N VAL A 130 -5.66 2.32 -6.71
CA VAL A 130 -4.43 2.02 -7.45
C VAL A 130 -4.10 3.16 -8.41
N LYS A 131 -2.84 3.62 -8.38
CA LYS A 131 -2.34 4.64 -9.30
C LYS A 131 -1.02 4.21 -9.91
N MET A 132 -0.91 4.22 -11.24
CA MET A 132 0.38 4.08 -11.90
C MET A 132 1.24 5.32 -11.63
N LEU A 133 2.41 5.12 -11.05
CA LEU A 133 3.38 6.16 -10.72
C LEU A 133 4.47 6.30 -11.78
N HIS A 134 4.81 5.20 -12.45
CA HIS A 134 5.89 5.18 -13.41
C HIS A 134 5.75 4.00 -14.37
N SER A 135 6.21 4.19 -15.61
CA SER A 135 6.38 3.12 -16.60
C SER A 135 7.65 3.43 -17.39
N LEU A 136 8.58 2.49 -17.44
CA LEU A 136 9.71 2.52 -18.37
C LEU A 136 9.37 1.65 -19.57
N LYS A 137 9.78 2.11 -20.76
CA LYS A 137 9.74 1.34 -22.01
C LYS A 137 11.08 0.70 -22.24
#